data_AF-A0A925PW46-F1
#
_entry.id   AF-A0A925PW46-F1
#
_cell.length_a   1.000
_cell.length_b   1.000
_cell.length_c   1.000
_cell.angle_alpha   90.00
_cell.angle_beta   90.00
_cell.angle_gamma   90.00
#
_symmetry.space_group_name_H-M   'P 1'
#
loop_
_entity.id
_entity.type
_entity.pdbx_description
1 polymer ?
#
loop_
_entity_poly.entity_id
_entity_poly.type
_entity_poly.pdbx_seq_one_letter_code
_entity_poly.pdbx_strand_id
1 'polypeptide(L)'
;MSETHSGGCLCGGVQYVVTGPLRDVVNCHCGQCRRTHGHFAGYTEATLADFKLNSSDSLKWYQSSPQARRGFCSICGASLFWVPE
;
A
#
# COMPACT_ATOMS: atom_id res chain seq x y z
N MET A 1 -13.60 -20.51 -4.41
CA MET A 1 -13.83 -19.09 -4.78
C MET A 1 -12.58 -18.34 -4.38
N SER A 2 -11.91 -17.60 -5.28
CA SER A 2 -10.74 -16.83 -4.86
C SER A 2 -11.18 -15.68 -3.96
N GLU A 3 -10.50 -15.50 -2.84
CA GLU A 3 -10.74 -14.35 -1.97
C GLU A 3 -10.42 -13.07 -2.73
N THR A 4 -11.27 -12.06 -2.56
CA THR A 4 -11.11 -10.76 -3.22
C THR A 4 -11.19 -9.68 -2.16
N HIS A 5 -10.17 -8.85 -2.10
CA HIS A 5 -10.06 -7.75 -1.15
C HIS A 5 -10.01 -6.43 -1.93
N SER A 6 -10.73 -5.42 -1.46
CA SER A 6 -10.66 -4.07 -2.01
C SER A 6 -9.94 -3.14 -1.04
N GLY A 7 -9.29 -2.11 -1.59
CA GLY A 7 -8.63 -1.08 -0.81
C GLY A 7 -8.51 0.21 -1.60
N GLY A 8 -8.11 1.29 -0.91
CA GLY A 8 -8.00 2.59 -1.52
C GLY A 8 -7.67 3.67 -0.50
N CYS A 9 -7.45 4.88 -1.01
CA CYS A 9 -7.22 6.05 -0.18
C CYS A 9 -8.55 6.68 0.30
N LEU A 10 -8.48 7.52 1.34
CA LEU A 10 -9.66 8.15 1.94
C LEU A 10 -10.48 9.00 0.94
N CYS A 11 -9.83 9.69 0.00
CA CYS A 11 -10.53 10.55 -0.96
C CYS A 11 -11.02 9.80 -2.20
N GLY A 12 -10.80 8.49 -2.31
CA GLY A 12 -11.22 7.66 -3.43
C GLY A 12 -10.40 7.82 -4.72
N GLY A 13 -9.41 8.73 -4.77
CA GLY A 13 -8.57 8.95 -5.95
C GLY A 13 -7.46 7.91 -6.16
N VAL A 14 -7.37 6.91 -5.28
CA VAL A 14 -6.64 5.66 -5.51
C VAL A 14 -7.51 4.52 -5.02
N GLN A 15 -7.74 3.54 -5.88
CA GLN A 15 -8.54 2.35 -5.59
C GLN A 15 -7.86 1.13 -6.20
N TYR A 16 -7.88 0.01 -5.51
CA TYR A 16 -7.29 -1.24 -5.98
C TYR A 16 -8.07 -2.45 -5.46
N VAL A 17 -7.84 -3.58 -6.13
CA VAL A 17 -8.34 -4.89 -5.75
C VAL A 17 -7.17 -5.86 -5.70
N VAL A 18 -7.23 -6.80 -4.74
CA VAL A 18 -6.30 -7.91 -4.61
C VAL A 18 -7.10 -9.21 -4.67
N THR A 19 -6.66 -10.15 -5.49
CA THR A 19 -7.31 -11.46 -5.65
C THR A 19 -6.39 -12.58 -5.20
N GLY A 20 -6.85 -13.51 -4.37
CA GLY A 20 -6.03 -14.59 -3.86
C GLY A 20 -5.48 -14.33 -2.46
N PRO A 21 -4.58 -15.19 -1.98
CA PRO A 21 -4.18 -15.22 -0.58
C PRO A 21 -3.33 -14.01 -0.22
N LEU A 22 -3.53 -13.53 1.00
CA LEU A 22 -2.72 -12.50 1.63
C LEU A 22 -1.82 -13.12 2.69
N ARG A 23 -0.58 -12.64 2.81
CA ARG A 23 0.29 -13.02 3.94
C ARG A 23 -0.29 -12.48 5.26
N ASP A 24 0.01 -13.15 6.38
CA ASP A 24 -0.34 -12.65 7.71
C ASP A 24 0.08 -11.19 7.93
N VAL A 25 -0.75 -10.44 8.66
CA VAL A 25 -0.47 -9.03 8.96
C VAL A 25 0.75 -8.92 9.87
N VAL A 26 1.70 -8.10 9.45
CA VAL A 26 2.89 -7.74 10.23
C VAL A 26 2.78 -6.29 10.68
N ASN A 27 2.89 -6.09 11.99
CA ASN A 27 3.00 -4.77 12.60
C ASN A 27 4.48 -4.35 12.62
N CYS A 28 4.84 -3.46 11.70
CA CYS A 28 6.19 -2.94 11.59
C CYS A 28 6.37 -1.68 12.44
N HIS A 29 7.34 -1.75 13.35
CA HIS A 29 7.69 -0.65 14.26
C HIS A 29 8.93 0.14 13.81
N CYS A 30 9.46 -0.07 12.60
CA CYS A 30 10.71 0.59 12.20
C CYS A 30 10.56 2.11 12.09
N GLY A 31 11.69 2.84 12.09
CA GLY A 31 11.69 4.30 12.04
C GLY A 31 11.02 4.89 10.80
N GLN A 32 11.11 4.24 9.63
CA GLN A 32 10.41 4.69 8.43
C GLN A 32 8.90 4.57 8.61
N CYS A 33 8.41 3.40 9.06
CA CYS A 33 6.98 3.17 9.27
C CYS A 33 6.38 4.14 10.30
N ARG A 34 7.09 4.40 11.40
CA ARG A 34 6.66 5.40 12.40
C ARG A 34 6.55 6.81 11.85
N ARG A 35 7.46 7.21 10.94
CA ARG A 35 7.40 8.52 10.28
C ARG A 35 6.32 8.60 9.20
N THR A 36 6.10 7.52 8.46
CA THR A 36 5.06 7.49 7.41
C THR A 36 3.65 7.50 7.99
N HIS A 37 3.40 6.76 9.08
CA HIS A 37 2.04 6.56 9.61
C HIS A 37 1.76 7.38 10.88
N GLY A 38 2.77 8.00 11.50
CA GLY A 38 2.64 8.60 12.83
C GLY A 38 2.51 7.57 13.97
N HIS A 39 2.52 6.27 13.64
CA HIS A 39 2.40 5.13 14.56
C HIS A 39 3.11 3.89 13.96
N PHE A 40 3.00 2.71 14.58
CA PHE A 40 3.37 1.48 13.87
C PHE A 40 2.49 1.27 12.63
N ALA A 41 2.98 0.51 11.66
CA ALA A 41 2.27 0.24 10.42
C ALA A 41 1.90 -1.25 10.30
N GLY A 42 0.64 -1.55 10.05
CA GLY A 42 0.18 -2.90 9.72
C GLY A 42 0.30 -3.14 8.21
N TYR A 43 0.99 -4.20 7.82
CA TYR A 43 1.13 -4.60 6.42
C TYR A 43 0.77 -6.06 6.21
N THR A 44 0.09 -6.33 5.12
CA THR A 44 0.05 -7.64 4.48
C THR A 44 0.88 -7.59 3.19
N GLU A 45 0.96 -8.70 2.48
CA GLU A 45 1.65 -8.86 1.21
C GLU A 45 0.80 -9.70 0.27
N ALA A 46 0.81 -9.30 -1.00
CA ALA A 46 0.19 -10.01 -2.10
C ALA A 46 1.18 -10.11 -3.26
N THR A 47 1.01 -11.09 -4.13
CA THR A 47 1.78 -11.12 -5.37
C THR A 47 1.36 -9.97 -6.29
N LEU A 48 2.28 -9.47 -7.11
CA LEU A 48 1.94 -8.41 -8.07
C LEU A 48 0.95 -8.88 -9.14
N ALA A 49 0.93 -10.18 -9.47
CA ALA A 49 0.00 -10.75 -10.43
C ALA A 49 -1.46 -10.70 -9.91
N ASP A 50 -1.61 -10.72 -8.60
CA ASP A 50 -2.88 -10.71 -7.87
C ASP A 50 -3.37 -9.29 -7.54
N PHE A 51 -2.57 -8.26 -7.81
CA PHE A 51 -2.87 -6.88 -7.49
C PHE A 51 -3.28 -6.08 -8.72
N LYS A 52 -4.43 -5.40 -8.65
CA LYS A 52 -4.93 -4.52 -9.71
C LYS A 52 -5.28 -3.14 -9.20
N LEU A 53 -4.65 -2.10 -9.77
CA LEU A 53 -5.06 -0.71 -9.60
C LEU A 53 -6.29 -0.40 -10.46
N ASN A 54 -7.37 0.05 -9.83
CA ASN A 54 -8.60 0.47 -10.49
C ASN A 54 -8.62 1.99 -10.75
N SER A 55 -8.07 2.79 -9.83
CA SER A 55 -7.84 4.23 -10.00
C SER A 55 -6.49 4.58 -9.38
N SER A 56 -5.76 5.50 -10.01
CA SER A 56 -4.46 5.97 -9.56
C SER A 56 -4.28 7.49 -9.70
N ASP A 57 -5.38 8.22 -9.81
CA ASP A 57 -5.42 9.64 -10.19
C ASP A 57 -4.60 10.53 -9.25
N SER A 58 -4.59 10.16 -7.97
CA SER A 58 -3.86 10.87 -6.92
C SER A 58 -2.62 10.11 -6.42
N LEU A 59 -2.27 8.97 -7.02
CA LEU A 59 -1.14 8.15 -6.59
C LEU A 59 0.18 8.87 -6.91
N LYS A 60 1.03 9.03 -5.88
CA LYS A 60 2.41 9.44 -6.01
C LYS A 60 3.33 8.41 -5.38
N TRP A 61 4.55 8.36 -5.90
CA TRP A 61 5.60 7.47 -5.45
C TRP A 61 6.71 8.28 -4.78
N TYR A 62 7.21 7.77 -3.66
CA TYR A 62 8.36 8.31 -2.94
C TYR A 62 9.43 7.23 -2.77
N GLN A 63 10.66 7.51 -3.19
CA GLN A 63 11.79 6.61 -3.00
C GLN A 63 12.17 6.57 -1.52
N SER A 64 11.81 5.48 -0.82
CA SER A 64 11.93 5.40 0.64
C SER A 64 13.24 4.80 1.12
N SER A 65 13.92 4.04 0.26
CA SER A 65 15.27 3.53 0.43
C SER A 65 15.90 3.24 -0.94
N PRO A 66 17.17 2.85 -1.03
CA PRO A 66 17.75 2.38 -2.30
C PRO A 66 17.10 1.12 -2.90
N GLN A 67 16.25 0.41 -2.15
CA GLN A 67 15.64 -0.86 -2.58
C GLN A 67 14.10 -0.81 -2.67
N ALA A 68 13.46 0.29 -2.27
CA ALA A 68 12.00 0.32 -2.18
C ALA A 68 11.41 1.73 -2.29
N ARG A 69 10.28 1.80 -2.99
CA ARG A 69 9.43 3.00 -3.12
C ARG A 69 8.06 2.78 -2.50
N ARG A 70 7.49 3.85 -1.95
CA ARG A 70 6.19 3.87 -1.27
C ARG A 70 5.17 4.65 -2.08
N GLY A 71 4.00 4.05 -2.29
CA GLY A 71 2.84 4.67 -2.93
C GLY A 71 1.95 5.35 -1.89
N PHE A 72 1.61 6.60 -2.13
CA PHE A 72 0.72 7.37 -1.27
C PHE A 72 -0.23 8.26 -2.07
N CYS A 73 -1.35 8.62 -1.47
CA CYS A 73 -2.30 9.57 -2.05
C CYS A 73 -1.82 11.00 -1.82
N SER A 74 -1.61 11.75 -2.90
CA SER A 74 -1.23 13.17 -2.85
C SER A 74 -2.33 14.13 -2.39
N ILE A 75 -3.59 13.67 -2.33
CA ILE A 75 -4.73 14.50 -1.91
C ILE A 75 -5.02 14.32 -0.42
N CYS A 76 -5.17 13.09 0.06
CA CYS A 76 -5.50 12.83 1.47
C CYS A 76 -4.34 12.31 2.32
N GLY A 77 -3.14 12.13 1.76
CA GLY A 77 -1.95 11.69 2.48
C GLY A 77 -1.90 10.20 2.83
N ALA A 78 -2.93 9.39 2.46
CA ALA A 78 -2.97 7.97 2.79
C ALA A 78 -1.75 7.22 2.23
N SER A 79 -1.01 6.52 3.09
CA SER A 79 0.00 5.54 2.71
C SER A 79 -0.70 4.24 2.28
N LEU A 80 -0.45 3.76 1.06
CA LEU A 80 -1.23 2.65 0.48
C LEU A 80 -0.45 1.34 0.46
N PHE A 81 0.70 1.33 -0.21
CA PHE A 81 1.53 0.14 -0.39
C PHE A 81 2.97 0.55 -0.70
N TRP A 82 3.87 -0.43 -0.72
CA TRP A 82 5.26 -0.25 -1.15
C TRP A 82 5.65 -1.41 -2.06
N VAL A 83 6.59 -1.16 -2.95
CA VAL A 83 7.15 -2.19 -3.83
C VAL A 83 8.67 -2.14 -3.75
N PRO A 84 9.36 -3.30 -3.84
CA PRO A 84 10.79 -3.32 -4.14
C PRO A 84 11.05 -2.61 -5.47
N GLU A 85 12.23 -2.01 -5.60
CA GLU A 85 12.79 -1.60 -6.89
C GLU A 85 13.70 -2.69 -7.47
#